data_AF-M2MIL1-F1
#
_entry.id   AF-M2MIL1-F1
#
_cell.length_a   1.000
_cell.length_b   1.000
_cell.length_c   1.000
_cell.angle_alpha   90.00
_cell.angle_beta   90.00
_cell.angle_gamma   90.00
#
_symmetry.space_group_name_H-M   'P 1'
#
loop_
_entity.id
_entity.type
_entity.pdbx_description
1 polymer ?
#
loop_
_entity_poly.entity_id
_entity_poly.type
_entity_poly.pdbx_seq_one_letter_code
_entity_poly.pdbx_strand_id
1 'polypeptide(L)'
;MKLRHCWFAFIPSHLGRHKAVDAAAEALSQAHRYYRTMRFDKSALEAALTSYARAVSLVQKCIESPTERYEDHTLLAIAILSHYETLIGNPRSTYLRHWSGVTALLLARSSSYPPSDLVRAMFYSMWDQLFRVPCAKGVASPYDNDLFLSIEPAAIDVIPDHVARLRRTGQQLLIRLPRLIADARRILNEPEIGDGTVIATMGTLADTYSKSNNSASEDKMLHDLRVARTERPVDRAITPFSFVFESSEVFSAAVFYWQTRLNLVNLCVYLMRSLPDLLWPTSDSANLSLTGLEIEQARLAADIVMSISHGRTKGDFGMVFLTQALLAVWSALSYKDGIWRGTVSVDRLRSWTLSCIYDSLGAQGRGKQAVRLVEAASQALMGGPLADWSGLMGL
;
A
#
# COMPACT_ATOMS: atom_id res chain seq x y z
N MET A 1 -7.18 1.33 -15.33
CA MET A 1 -8.09 1.85 -14.29
C MET A 1 -9.09 2.79 -14.95
N LYS A 2 -10.39 2.69 -14.66
CA LYS A 2 -11.33 3.76 -15.06
C LYS A 2 -11.17 4.89 -14.04
N LEU A 3 -10.98 6.13 -14.49
CA LEU A 3 -10.74 7.29 -13.62
C LEU A 3 -11.82 7.49 -12.55
N ARG A 4 -13.04 7.00 -12.81
CA ARG A 4 -14.17 7.01 -11.87
C ARG A 4 -13.94 6.25 -10.56
N HIS A 5 -12.91 5.41 -10.49
CA HIS A 5 -12.68 4.49 -9.37
C HIS A 5 -11.66 4.97 -8.32
N CYS A 6 -11.13 6.18 -8.50
CA CYS A 6 -10.17 6.79 -7.59
C CYS A 6 -10.44 8.28 -7.45
N TRP A 7 -9.61 8.98 -6.67
CA TRP A 7 -9.81 10.42 -6.43
C TRP A 7 -9.78 11.28 -7.70
N PHE A 8 -9.23 10.79 -8.82
CA PHE A 8 -9.31 11.45 -10.12
C PHE A 8 -10.75 11.70 -10.59
N ALA A 9 -11.72 10.90 -10.13
CA ALA A 9 -13.14 11.08 -10.41
C ALA A 9 -13.67 12.46 -9.99
N PHE A 10 -13.05 13.09 -9.00
CA PHE A 10 -13.45 14.40 -8.48
C PHE A 10 -12.86 15.57 -9.28
N ILE A 11 -11.87 15.35 -10.16
CA ILE A 11 -11.24 16.46 -10.91
C ILE A 11 -12.27 17.24 -11.75
N PRO A 12 -13.13 16.61 -12.56
CA PRO A 12 -14.06 17.35 -13.42
C PRO A 12 -14.99 18.30 -12.66
N SER A 13 -15.42 17.95 -11.44
CA SER A 13 -16.30 18.81 -10.63
C SER A 13 -15.60 20.01 -10.00
N HIS A 14 -14.26 20.07 -10.08
CA HIS A 14 -13.45 21.17 -9.55
C HIS A 14 -12.87 22.07 -10.65
N LEU A 15 -12.91 21.64 -11.92
CA LEU A 15 -12.45 22.46 -13.04
C LEU A 15 -13.34 23.70 -13.24
N GLY A 16 -12.71 24.84 -13.52
CA GLY A 16 -13.33 26.15 -13.68
C GLY A 16 -13.75 26.81 -12.36
N ARG A 17 -13.56 26.15 -11.22
CA ARG A 17 -13.92 26.68 -9.88
C ARG A 17 -12.73 27.26 -9.14
N HIS A 18 -11.51 26.76 -9.40
CA HIS A 18 -10.32 27.19 -8.68
C HIS A 18 -9.07 27.21 -9.57
N LYS A 19 -8.39 28.37 -9.62
CA LYS A 19 -7.26 28.62 -10.54
C LYS A 19 -6.10 27.63 -10.36
N ALA A 20 -5.80 27.23 -9.12
CA ALA A 20 -4.71 26.28 -8.86
C ALA A 20 -5.03 24.87 -9.39
N VAL A 21 -6.30 24.43 -9.30
CA VAL A 21 -6.73 23.14 -9.82
C VAL A 21 -6.70 23.15 -11.34
N ASP A 22 -7.20 24.22 -11.96
CA ASP A 22 -7.19 24.39 -13.41
C ASP A 22 -5.76 24.37 -13.96
N ALA A 23 -4.84 25.10 -13.31
CA ALA A 23 -3.44 25.12 -13.71
C ALA A 23 -2.75 23.76 -13.53
N ALA A 24 -3.03 23.05 -12.44
CA ALA A 24 -2.48 21.71 -12.20
C ALA A 24 -3.01 20.70 -13.22
N ALA A 25 -4.31 20.75 -13.54
CA ALA A 25 -4.93 19.88 -14.55
C ALA A 25 -4.38 20.15 -15.95
N GLU A 26 -4.13 21.42 -16.29
CA GLU A 26 -3.46 21.80 -17.53
C GLU A 26 -2.03 21.23 -17.58
N ALA A 27 -1.24 21.39 -16.51
CA ALA A 27 0.11 20.84 -16.42
C ALA A 27 0.11 19.33 -16.63
N LEU A 28 -0.79 18.59 -15.96
CA LEU A 28 -0.94 17.15 -16.12
C LEU A 28 -1.30 16.78 -17.57
N SER A 29 -2.18 17.55 -18.21
CA SER A 29 -2.59 17.32 -19.60
C SER A 29 -1.41 17.50 -20.57
N GLN A 30 -0.57 18.52 -20.35
CA GLN A 30 0.65 18.74 -21.14
C GLN A 30 1.68 17.64 -20.92
N ALA A 31 1.90 17.22 -19.66
CA ALA A 31 2.79 16.09 -19.36
C ALA A 31 2.32 14.79 -20.01
N HIS A 32 1.01 14.55 -20.04
CA HIS A 32 0.45 13.39 -20.74
C HIS A 32 0.68 13.46 -22.26
N ARG A 33 0.54 14.66 -22.87
CA ARG A 33 0.88 14.86 -24.29
C ARG A 33 2.35 14.50 -24.57
N TYR A 34 3.27 15.00 -23.74
CA TYR A 34 4.70 14.65 -23.84
C TYR A 34 4.97 13.16 -23.62
N TYR A 35 4.31 12.53 -22.65
CA TYR A 35 4.43 11.09 -22.41
C TYR A 35 3.97 10.28 -23.64
N ARG A 36 2.88 10.68 -24.29
CA ARG A 36 2.36 10.02 -25.49
C ARG A 36 3.27 10.12 -26.71
N THR A 37 4.14 11.12 -26.79
CA THR A 37 5.17 11.23 -27.85
C THR A 37 6.43 10.45 -27.51
N MET A 38 6.34 9.47 -26.60
CA MET A 38 7.47 8.70 -26.06
C MET A 38 8.58 9.60 -25.52
N ARG A 39 8.20 10.80 -25.02
CA ARG A 39 9.13 11.79 -24.48
C ARG A 39 10.14 12.35 -25.49
N PHE A 40 9.80 12.37 -26.79
CA PHE A 40 10.67 12.94 -27.83
C PHE A 40 10.31 14.38 -28.23
N ASP A 41 9.08 14.82 -27.99
CA ASP A 41 8.62 16.16 -28.38
C ASP A 41 9.08 17.22 -27.36
N LYS A 42 10.12 17.97 -27.70
CA LYS A 42 10.68 19.05 -26.87
C LYS A 42 9.70 20.19 -26.65
N SER A 43 8.84 20.50 -27.63
CA SER A 43 7.84 21.58 -27.47
C SER A 43 6.75 21.17 -26.48
N ALA A 44 6.33 19.90 -26.52
CA ALA A 44 5.42 19.37 -25.52
C ALA A 44 6.03 19.37 -24.10
N LEU A 45 7.33 19.07 -23.98
CA LEU A 45 8.04 19.17 -22.69
C LEU A 45 8.08 20.61 -22.17
N GLU A 46 8.46 21.56 -23.01
CA GLU A 46 8.51 22.98 -22.64
C GLU A 46 7.15 23.47 -22.16
N ALA A 47 6.09 23.18 -22.90
CA ALA A 47 4.71 23.50 -22.50
C ALA A 47 4.35 22.86 -21.14
N ALA A 48 4.73 21.60 -20.91
CA ALA A 48 4.48 20.91 -19.65
C ALA A 48 5.21 21.60 -18.48
N LEU A 49 6.48 21.94 -18.65
CA LEU A 49 7.29 22.63 -17.64
C LEU A 49 6.74 24.03 -17.33
N THR A 50 6.33 24.79 -18.36
CA THR A 50 5.72 26.11 -18.18
C THR A 50 4.40 26.02 -17.42
N SER A 51 3.50 25.12 -17.81
CA SER A 51 2.22 24.94 -17.11
C SER A 51 2.43 24.45 -15.67
N TYR A 52 3.41 23.58 -15.42
CA TYR A 52 3.79 23.12 -14.08
C TYR A 52 4.31 24.25 -13.20
N ALA A 53 5.26 25.06 -13.69
CA ALA A 53 5.79 26.20 -12.95
C ALA A 53 4.67 27.16 -12.52
N ARG A 54 3.73 27.46 -13.43
CA ARG A 54 2.55 28.27 -13.13
C ARG A 54 1.67 27.63 -12.05
N ALA A 55 1.43 26.32 -12.14
CA ALA A 55 0.61 25.60 -11.17
C ALA A 55 1.25 25.58 -9.77
N VAL A 56 2.57 25.34 -9.67
CA VAL A 56 3.32 25.41 -8.41
C VAL A 56 3.22 26.79 -7.79
N SER A 57 3.40 27.87 -8.57
CA SER A 57 3.26 29.23 -8.06
C SER A 57 1.85 29.53 -7.51
N LEU A 58 0.81 28.98 -8.13
CA LEU A 58 -0.57 29.14 -7.64
C LEU A 58 -0.82 28.32 -6.38
N VAL A 59 -0.36 27.07 -6.33
CA VAL A 59 -0.44 26.23 -5.13
C VAL A 59 0.30 26.87 -3.96
N GLN A 60 1.46 27.46 -4.19
CA GLN A 60 2.21 28.18 -3.17
C GLN A 60 1.37 29.33 -2.57
N LYS A 61 0.70 30.12 -3.41
CA LYS A 61 -0.21 31.18 -2.94
C LYS A 61 -1.36 30.63 -2.09
N CYS A 62 -1.93 29.48 -2.46
CA CYS A 62 -2.97 28.82 -1.67
C CYS A 62 -2.43 28.37 -0.30
N ILE A 63 -1.21 27.83 -0.25
CA ILE A 63 -0.56 27.41 1.00
C ILE A 63 -0.24 28.63 1.88
N GLU A 64 0.19 29.75 1.29
CA GLU A 64 0.46 30.98 2.03
C GLU A 64 -0.82 31.65 2.56
N SER A 65 -1.95 31.44 1.88
CA SER A 65 -3.26 31.98 2.27
C SER A 65 -3.87 31.26 3.48
N PRO A 66 -4.19 31.98 4.58
CA PRO A 66 -4.84 31.39 5.76
C PRO A 66 -6.19 30.75 5.48
N THR A 67 -6.90 31.22 4.44
CA THR A 67 -8.26 30.74 4.09
C THR A 67 -8.28 29.61 3.07
N GLU A 68 -7.19 29.39 2.33
CA GLU A 68 -7.13 28.36 1.28
C GLU A 68 -6.21 27.19 1.63
N ARG A 69 -5.28 27.37 2.57
CA ARG A 69 -4.23 26.39 2.90
C ARG A 69 -4.74 24.98 3.15
N TYR A 70 -5.88 24.85 3.84
CA TYR A 70 -6.44 23.57 4.25
C TYR A 70 -7.66 23.13 3.41
N GLU A 71 -7.99 23.89 2.38
CA GLU A 71 -9.12 23.62 1.52
C GLU A 71 -8.83 22.47 0.55
N ASP A 72 -9.88 21.77 0.15
CA ASP A 72 -9.76 20.54 -0.64
C ASP A 72 -9.16 20.80 -2.04
N HIS A 73 -9.40 21.99 -2.61
CA HIS A 73 -8.82 22.37 -3.90
C HIS A 73 -7.30 22.53 -3.85
N THR A 74 -6.75 22.96 -2.71
CA THR A 74 -5.29 23.07 -2.49
C THR A 74 -4.68 21.67 -2.45
N LEU A 75 -5.28 20.77 -1.67
CA LEU A 75 -4.86 19.36 -1.60
C LEU A 75 -4.95 18.68 -2.96
N LEU A 76 -6.05 18.89 -3.69
CA LEU A 76 -6.27 18.35 -5.03
C LEU A 76 -5.22 18.81 -6.02
N ALA A 77 -4.92 20.12 -6.05
CA ALA A 77 -3.92 20.67 -6.95
C ALA A 77 -2.53 20.04 -6.69
N ILE A 78 -2.11 19.89 -5.43
CA ILE A 78 -0.85 19.21 -5.07
C ILE A 78 -0.88 17.74 -5.51
N ALA A 79 -1.99 17.03 -5.30
CA ALA A 79 -2.11 15.63 -5.70
C ALA A 79 -2.06 15.44 -7.23
N ILE A 80 -2.64 16.37 -8.01
CA ILE A 80 -2.51 16.39 -9.47
C ILE A 80 -1.04 16.60 -9.87
N LEU A 81 -0.35 17.54 -9.24
CA LEU A 81 1.08 17.80 -9.51
C LEU A 81 1.98 16.63 -9.16
N SER A 82 1.62 15.80 -8.17
CA SER A 82 2.37 14.55 -7.93
C SER A 82 2.41 13.65 -9.17
N HIS A 83 1.28 13.52 -9.88
CA HIS A 83 1.18 12.66 -11.06
C HIS A 83 1.85 13.25 -12.29
N TYR A 84 1.93 14.59 -12.37
CA TYR A 84 2.76 15.25 -13.37
C TYR A 84 4.21 14.74 -13.32
N GLU A 85 4.79 14.63 -12.12
CA GLU A 85 6.18 14.19 -11.94
C GLU A 85 6.43 12.80 -12.54
N THR A 86 5.48 11.89 -12.32
CA THR A 86 5.55 10.52 -12.82
C THR A 86 5.56 10.49 -14.36
N LEU A 87 4.75 11.33 -15.02
CA LEU A 87 4.63 11.35 -16.48
C LEU A 87 5.87 11.95 -17.16
N ILE A 88 6.42 13.02 -16.59
CA ILE A 88 7.65 13.66 -17.09
C ILE A 88 8.88 12.74 -16.94
N GLY A 89 8.82 11.78 -16.01
CA GLY A 89 9.94 10.90 -15.72
C GLY A 89 10.92 11.51 -14.72
N ASN A 90 10.45 12.44 -13.90
CA ASN A 90 11.21 12.91 -12.76
C ASN A 90 11.39 11.77 -11.75
N PRO A 91 12.45 11.80 -10.93
CA PRO A 91 12.67 10.79 -9.90
C PRO A 91 11.43 10.64 -9.01
N ARG A 92 11.10 9.40 -8.61
CA ARG A 92 9.95 9.11 -7.73
C ARG A 92 10.01 9.87 -6.39
N SER A 93 11.20 10.32 -5.98
CA SER A 93 11.37 11.22 -4.83
C SER A 93 10.61 12.54 -4.96
N THR A 94 10.45 13.11 -6.16
CA THR A 94 9.67 14.35 -6.36
C THR A 94 8.18 14.10 -6.21
N TYR A 95 7.66 13.00 -6.76
CA TYR A 95 6.28 12.52 -6.52
C TYR A 95 6.00 12.38 -5.02
N LEU A 96 6.92 11.76 -4.27
CA LEU A 96 6.76 11.56 -2.83
C LEU A 96 6.76 12.88 -2.06
N ARG A 97 7.49 13.91 -2.50
CA ARG A 97 7.49 15.24 -1.86
C ARG A 97 6.13 15.93 -1.93
N HIS A 98 5.44 15.85 -3.08
CA HIS A 98 4.07 16.39 -3.20
C HIS A 98 3.13 15.70 -2.20
N TRP A 99 3.19 14.37 -2.12
CA TRP A 99 2.39 13.63 -1.14
C TRP A 99 2.78 13.92 0.31
N SER A 100 4.06 14.15 0.60
CA SER A 100 4.48 14.63 1.93
C SER A 100 3.92 16.02 2.24
N GLY A 101 3.79 16.90 1.24
CA GLY A 101 3.10 18.18 1.36
C GLY A 101 1.61 18.02 1.68
N VAL A 102 0.91 17.14 0.95
CA VAL A 102 -0.48 16.77 1.26
C VAL A 102 -0.60 16.23 2.69
N THR A 103 0.33 15.35 3.09
CA THR A 103 0.38 14.80 4.45
C THR A 103 0.50 15.89 5.50
N ALA A 104 1.44 16.83 5.33
CA ALA A 104 1.66 17.91 6.28
C ALA A 104 0.41 18.80 6.43
N LEU A 105 -0.26 19.13 5.31
CA LEU A 105 -1.49 19.92 5.33
C LEU A 105 -2.66 19.17 5.97
N LEU A 106 -2.81 17.87 5.72
CA LEU A 106 -3.85 17.05 6.34
C LEU A 106 -3.66 16.91 7.86
N LEU A 107 -2.42 16.75 8.32
CA LEU A 107 -2.11 16.67 9.75
C LEU A 107 -2.29 18.01 10.46
N ALA A 108 -2.06 19.13 9.75
CA ALA A 108 -2.27 20.47 10.28
C ALA A 108 -3.73 20.94 10.22
N ARG A 109 -4.60 20.24 9.48
CA ARG A 109 -6.03 20.56 9.38
C ARG A 109 -6.70 20.30 10.72
N SER A 110 -7.51 21.26 11.19
CA SER A 110 -8.27 21.11 12.43
C SER A 110 -9.25 19.94 12.36
N SER A 111 -9.38 19.20 13.45
CA SER A 111 -10.33 18.09 13.59
C SER A 111 -11.80 18.53 13.44
N SER A 112 -12.08 19.83 13.58
CA SER A 112 -13.41 20.40 13.32
C SER A 112 -13.81 20.44 11.84
N TYR A 113 -12.88 20.15 10.92
CA TYR A 113 -13.16 20.07 9.49
C TYR A 113 -13.27 18.60 9.05
N PRO A 114 -14.48 18.04 8.96
CA PRO A 114 -14.64 16.66 8.50
C PRO A 114 -14.10 16.51 7.07
N PRO A 115 -13.39 15.41 6.76
CA PRO A 115 -12.83 15.21 5.42
C PRO A 115 -13.95 14.98 4.42
N SER A 116 -13.94 15.75 3.32
CA SER A 116 -14.84 15.53 2.19
C SER A 116 -14.56 14.21 1.47
N ASP A 117 -15.47 13.76 0.61
CA ASP A 117 -15.31 12.54 -0.19
C ASP A 117 -14.02 12.55 -1.02
N LEU A 118 -13.63 13.72 -1.54
CA LEU A 118 -12.36 13.88 -2.25
C LEU A 118 -11.17 13.60 -1.31
N VAL A 119 -11.15 14.22 -0.13
CA VAL A 119 -10.07 14.04 0.84
C VAL A 119 -10.02 12.59 1.33
N ARG A 120 -11.17 11.97 1.58
CA ARG A 120 -11.27 10.54 1.94
C ARG A 120 -10.74 9.66 0.80
N ALA A 121 -11.10 9.93 -0.45
CA ALA A 121 -10.61 9.19 -1.61
C ALA A 121 -9.08 9.30 -1.78
N MET A 122 -8.54 10.52 -1.59
CA MET A 122 -7.09 10.76 -1.61
C MET A 122 -6.40 10.01 -0.47
N PHE A 123 -6.91 10.11 0.75
CA PHE A 123 -6.36 9.45 1.94
C PHE A 123 -6.23 7.93 1.75
N TYR A 124 -7.26 7.29 1.20
CA TYR A 124 -7.24 5.86 0.85
C TYR A 124 -6.33 5.49 -0.34
N SER A 125 -5.67 6.48 -0.95
CA SER A 125 -4.67 6.30 -2.01
C SER A 125 -3.24 6.61 -1.54
N MET A 126 -3.07 7.08 -0.29
CA MET A 126 -1.79 7.54 0.28
C MET A 126 -0.95 6.45 0.97
N TRP A 127 -1.15 5.18 0.63
CA TRP A 127 -0.46 4.02 1.20
C TRP A 127 1.06 4.18 1.43
N ASP A 128 1.80 4.83 0.51
CA ASP A 128 3.23 5.12 0.68
C ASP A 128 3.49 5.99 1.94
N GLN A 129 2.72 7.05 2.13
CA GLN A 129 2.86 7.97 3.27
C GLN A 129 2.34 7.37 4.58
N LEU A 130 1.36 6.48 4.49
CA LEU A 130 0.71 5.87 5.64
C LEU A 130 1.53 4.71 6.22
N PHE A 131 2.29 3.99 5.39
CA PHE A 131 2.99 2.76 5.77
C PHE A 131 4.44 2.69 5.33
N ARG A 132 4.72 2.79 4.01
CA ARG A 132 6.10 2.56 3.53
C ARG A 132 7.09 3.57 4.10
N VAL A 133 6.75 4.86 4.06
CA VAL A 133 7.59 5.94 4.57
C VAL A 133 7.82 5.80 6.09
N PRO A 134 6.78 5.62 6.93
CA PRO A 134 6.97 5.30 8.36
C PRO A 134 7.82 4.05 8.62
N CYS A 135 7.59 2.95 7.90
CA CYS A 135 8.37 1.71 8.05
C CYS A 135 9.85 1.93 7.71
N ALA A 136 10.14 2.62 6.60
CA ALA A 136 11.50 2.93 6.17
C ALA A 136 12.23 3.90 7.13
N LYS A 137 11.48 4.76 7.83
CA LYS A 137 12.00 5.65 8.88
C LYS A 137 12.10 4.96 10.24
N GLY A 138 11.52 3.77 10.40
CA GLY A 138 11.44 3.09 11.68
C GLY A 138 10.59 3.79 12.73
N VAL A 139 9.53 4.50 12.30
CA VAL A 139 8.63 5.24 13.20
C VAL A 139 7.17 4.83 13.00
N ALA A 140 6.32 5.14 13.98
CA ALA A 140 4.88 5.01 13.84
C ALA A 140 4.33 5.90 12.71
N SER A 141 3.21 5.51 12.12
CA SER A 141 2.51 6.38 11.18
C SER A 141 2.03 7.65 11.88
N PRO A 142 2.18 8.85 11.31
CA PRO A 142 1.66 10.08 11.92
C PRO A 142 0.12 10.09 11.99
N TYR A 143 -0.53 9.17 11.27
CA TYR A 143 -1.97 8.99 11.24
C TYR A 143 -2.50 7.97 12.25
N ASP A 144 -1.63 7.39 13.08
CA ASP A 144 -2.02 6.39 14.09
C ASP A 144 -2.67 7.06 15.32
N ASN A 145 -3.86 7.62 15.09
CA ASN A 145 -4.75 8.23 16.06
C ASN A 145 -6.22 8.10 15.62
N ASP A 146 -7.15 8.27 16.55
CA ASP A 146 -8.58 7.96 16.34
C ASP A 146 -9.23 8.77 15.22
N LEU A 147 -8.79 10.01 15.01
CA LEU A 147 -9.32 10.87 13.94
C LEU A 147 -9.15 10.21 12.58
N PHE A 148 -7.95 9.76 12.24
CA PHE A 148 -7.70 9.17 10.92
C PHE A 148 -8.14 7.72 10.81
N LEU A 149 -8.13 6.97 11.91
CA LEU A 149 -8.60 5.58 11.96
C LEU A 149 -10.13 5.48 11.81
N SER A 150 -10.85 6.57 12.08
CA SER A 150 -12.31 6.65 11.89
C SER A 150 -12.73 7.05 10.46
N ILE A 151 -11.80 7.44 9.58
CA ILE A 151 -12.13 7.89 8.22
C ILE A 151 -12.67 6.72 7.38
N GLU A 152 -13.92 6.86 6.94
CA GLU A 152 -14.58 5.90 6.05
C GLU A 152 -14.11 6.03 4.60
N PRO A 153 -14.08 4.94 3.81
CA PRO A 153 -13.85 5.01 2.37
C PRO A 153 -14.83 5.97 1.69
N ALA A 154 -14.36 6.73 0.69
CA ALA A 154 -15.23 7.60 -0.10
C ALA A 154 -16.19 6.79 -0.98
N ALA A 155 -17.44 7.26 -1.10
CA ALA A 155 -18.47 6.66 -1.94
C ALA A 155 -18.35 7.13 -3.39
N ILE A 156 -17.21 6.82 -4.04
CA ILE A 156 -16.99 7.22 -5.45
C ILE A 156 -17.86 6.38 -6.40
N ASP A 157 -18.11 5.13 -6.04
CA ASP A 157 -19.00 4.19 -6.72
C ASP A 157 -19.76 3.35 -5.68
N VAL A 158 -20.78 2.61 -6.13
CA VAL A 158 -21.46 1.61 -5.31
C VAL A 158 -20.51 0.45 -5.05
N ILE A 159 -19.89 0.46 -3.87
CA ILE A 159 -19.03 -0.62 -3.36
C ILE A 159 -19.87 -1.44 -2.37
N PRO A 160 -19.91 -2.78 -2.48
CA PRO A 160 -20.61 -3.60 -1.49
C PRO A 160 -20.08 -3.35 -0.07
N ASP A 161 -20.97 -3.29 0.92
CA ASP A 161 -20.60 -2.93 2.30
C ASP A 161 -19.48 -3.81 2.88
N HIS A 162 -19.47 -5.10 2.55
CA HIS A 162 -18.43 -6.03 3.02
C HIS A 162 -17.05 -5.68 2.42
N VAL A 163 -17.00 -5.22 1.16
CA VAL A 163 -15.78 -4.75 0.51
C VAL A 163 -15.31 -3.42 1.12
N ALA A 164 -16.25 -2.50 1.40
CA ALA A 164 -15.93 -1.23 2.06
C ALA A 164 -15.35 -1.47 3.47
N ARG A 165 -15.93 -2.41 4.23
CA ARG A 165 -15.41 -2.84 5.54
C ARG A 165 -14.01 -3.43 5.46
N LEU A 166 -13.74 -4.31 4.49
CA LEU A 166 -12.38 -4.86 4.29
C LEU A 166 -11.38 -3.76 3.95
N ARG A 167 -11.76 -2.83 3.07
CA ARG A 167 -10.91 -1.69 2.71
C ARG A 167 -10.59 -0.82 3.93
N ARG A 168 -11.58 -0.54 4.77
CA ARG A 168 -11.39 0.18 6.04
C ARG A 168 -10.47 -0.57 6.99
N THR A 169 -10.72 -1.86 7.21
CA THR A 169 -9.88 -2.69 8.09
C THR A 169 -8.44 -2.74 7.60
N GLY A 170 -8.22 -2.94 6.30
CA GLY A 170 -6.89 -2.92 5.70
C GLY A 170 -6.18 -1.57 5.88
N GLN A 171 -6.92 -0.46 5.75
CA GLN A 171 -6.38 0.89 5.94
C GLN A 171 -5.96 1.12 7.40
N GLN A 172 -6.79 0.71 8.36
CA GLN A 172 -6.48 0.81 9.78
C GLN A 172 -5.23 0.00 10.13
N LEU A 173 -5.11 -1.23 9.62
CA LEU A 173 -3.91 -2.04 9.79
C LEU A 173 -2.69 -1.36 9.16
N LEU A 174 -2.83 -0.80 7.96
CA LEU A 174 -1.75 -0.12 7.27
C LEU A 174 -1.21 1.09 8.06
N ILE A 175 -2.07 1.85 8.72
CA ILE A 175 -1.69 2.98 9.58
C ILE A 175 -0.98 2.51 10.86
N ARG A 176 -1.44 1.40 11.44
CA ARG A 176 -1.01 0.92 12.76
C ARG A 176 0.25 0.05 12.72
N LEU A 177 0.43 -0.73 11.66
CA LEU A 177 1.56 -1.66 11.51
C LEU A 177 2.95 -1.02 11.67
N PRO A 178 3.24 0.20 11.17
CA PRO A 178 4.55 0.80 11.34
C PRO A 178 5.00 0.95 12.79
N ARG A 179 4.06 1.24 13.71
CA ARG A 179 4.35 1.29 15.16
C ARG A 179 4.79 -0.08 15.66
N LEU A 180 4.02 -1.11 15.35
CA LEU A 180 4.32 -2.49 15.76
C LEU A 180 5.66 -2.98 15.19
N ILE A 181 5.96 -2.66 13.92
CA ILE A 181 7.24 -2.99 13.28
C ILE A 181 8.42 -2.25 13.94
N ALA A 182 8.23 -0.97 14.31
CA ALA A 182 9.24 -0.19 15.01
C ALA A 182 9.53 -0.75 16.41
N ASP A 183 8.48 -1.12 17.17
CA ASP A 183 8.63 -1.75 18.48
C ASP A 183 9.30 -3.13 18.38
N ALA A 184 8.90 -3.96 17.43
CA ALA A 184 9.56 -5.22 17.12
C ALA A 184 11.05 -5.03 16.83
N ARG A 185 11.40 -4.01 16.02
CA ARG A 185 12.79 -3.68 15.70
C ARG A 185 13.60 -3.31 16.92
N ARG A 186 13.05 -2.49 17.81
CA ARG A 186 13.71 -2.12 19.06
C ARG A 186 13.99 -3.35 19.92
N ILE A 187 13.00 -4.23 20.11
CA ILE A 187 13.19 -5.45 20.91
C ILE A 187 14.26 -6.36 20.30
N LEU A 188 14.23 -6.56 18.99
CA LEU A 188 15.12 -7.51 18.30
C LEU A 188 16.57 -7.04 18.18
N ASN A 189 16.79 -5.72 18.08
CA ASN A 189 18.13 -5.17 17.81
C ASN A 189 18.74 -4.43 19.01
N GLU A 190 17.94 -4.06 20.01
CA GLU A 190 18.38 -3.33 21.21
C GLU A 190 17.87 -4.06 22.48
N PRO A 191 18.32 -5.31 22.73
CA PRO A 191 17.80 -6.14 23.83
C PRO A 191 18.02 -5.51 25.22
N GLU A 192 19.06 -4.68 25.38
CA GLU A 192 19.33 -3.94 26.62
C GLU A 192 18.29 -2.82 26.89
N ILE A 193 17.57 -2.37 25.86
CA ILE A 193 16.53 -1.31 25.90
C ILE A 193 15.12 -1.94 25.89
N GLY A 194 15.03 -3.25 25.69
CA GLY A 194 13.79 -4.03 25.73
C GLY A 194 13.18 -4.12 27.13
N ASP A 195 12.73 -2.99 27.66
CA ASP A 195 11.93 -2.93 28.88
C ASP A 195 10.71 -3.85 28.72
N GLY A 196 10.38 -4.61 29.78
CA GLY A 196 9.20 -5.47 29.82
C GLY A 196 7.92 -4.71 29.44
N THR A 197 7.88 -3.39 29.66
CA THR A 197 6.81 -2.50 29.20
C THR A 197 6.65 -2.48 27.67
N VAL A 198 7.74 -2.45 26.91
CA VAL A 198 7.73 -2.41 25.44
C VAL A 198 7.21 -3.73 24.88
N ILE A 199 7.67 -4.84 25.46
CA ILE A 199 7.24 -6.19 25.13
C ILE A 199 5.74 -6.35 25.38
N ALA A 200 5.27 -5.97 26.57
CA ALA A 200 3.85 -6.05 26.93
C ALA A 200 2.98 -5.17 26.03
N THR A 201 3.46 -3.97 25.69
CA THR A 201 2.77 -3.05 24.77
C THR A 201 2.69 -3.65 23.37
N MET A 202 3.80 -4.17 22.83
CA MET A 202 3.85 -4.81 21.53
C MET A 202 2.90 -6.02 21.48
N GLY A 203 2.91 -6.88 22.50
CA GLY A 203 2.01 -8.02 22.61
C GLY A 203 0.54 -7.58 22.60
N THR A 204 0.19 -6.54 23.37
CA THR A 204 -1.16 -5.99 23.43
C THR A 204 -1.59 -5.40 22.07
N LEU A 205 -0.69 -4.71 21.37
CA LEU A 205 -0.96 -4.18 20.03
C LEU A 205 -1.16 -5.31 19.01
N ALA A 206 -0.29 -6.33 19.03
CA ALA A 206 -0.41 -7.49 18.16
C ALA A 206 -1.73 -8.24 18.38
N ASP A 207 -2.15 -8.43 19.64
CA ASP A 207 -3.44 -9.02 19.98
C ASP A 207 -4.62 -8.16 19.51
N THR A 208 -4.57 -6.85 19.78
CA THR A 208 -5.60 -5.89 19.35
C THR A 208 -5.75 -5.89 17.82
N TYR A 209 -4.65 -5.90 17.08
CA TYR A 209 -4.68 -5.90 15.62
C TYR A 209 -5.09 -7.27 15.08
N SER A 210 -4.76 -8.35 15.77
CA SER A 210 -5.23 -9.68 15.39
C SER A 210 -6.75 -9.80 15.58
N LYS A 211 -7.31 -9.15 16.60
CA LYS A 211 -8.76 -9.08 16.83
C LYS A 211 -9.51 -8.17 15.85
N SER A 212 -8.84 -7.26 15.15
CA SER A 212 -9.48 -6.44 14.10
C SER A 212 -9.74 -7.17 12.79
N ASN A 213 -9.62 -8.50 12.77
CA ASN A 213 -10.02 -9.36 11.65
C ASN A 213 -11.49 -9.10 11.25
N ASN A 214 -11.76 -9.08 9.96
CA ASN A 214 -13.11 -8.96 9.42
C ASN A 214 -13.49 -10.21 8.61
N SER A 215 -13.33 -11.38 9.23
CA SER A 215 -13.52 -12.69 8.60
C SER A 215 -14.90 -12.82 7.94
N ALA A 216 -15.96 -12.35 8.59
CA ALA A 216 -17.30 -12.39 8.00
C ALA A 216 -17.41 -11.59 6.67
N SER A 217 -16.74 -10.43 6.58
CA SER A 217 -16.73 -9.65 5.34
C SER A 217 -15.83 -10.28 4.28
N GLU A 218 -14.72 -10.89 4.71
CA GLU A 218 -13.80 -11.62 3.84
C GLU A 218 -14.46 -12.87 3.25
N ASP A 219 -15.10 -13.69 4.08
CA ASP A 219 -15.82 -14.89 3.65
C ASP A 219 -16.93 -14.54 2.67
N LYS A 220 -17.69 -13.47 2.95
CA LYS A 220 -18.72 -12.97 2.03
C LYS A 220 -18.12 -12.55 0.69
N MET A 221 -17.00 -11.81 0.71
CA MET A 221 -16.29 -11.42 -0.51
C MET A 221 -15.83 -12.66 -1.29
N LEU A 222 -15.17 -13.61 -0.62
CA LEU A 222 -14.66 -14.84 -1.24
C LEU A 222 -15.79 -15.68 -1.86
N HIS A 223 -16.97 -15.73 -1.24
CA HIS A 223 -18.15 -16.38 -1.81
C HIS A 223 -18.69 -15.69 -3.07
N ASP A 224 -18.54 -14.37 -3.17
CA ASP A 224 -18.98 -13.59 -4.34
C ASP A 224 -17.94 -13.62 -5.47
N LEU A 225 -16.68 -14.02 -5.20
CA LEU A 225 -15.64 -14.15 -6.20
C LEU A 225 -15.85 -15.37 -7.11
N ARG A 226 -15.77 -15.15 -8.41
CA ARG A 226 -15.66 -16.24 -9.38
C ARG A 226 -14.24 -16.80 -9.38
N VAL A 227 -14.13 -18.12 -9.44
CA VAL A 227 -12.87 -18.83 -9.66
C VAL A 227 -12.80 -19.34 -11.10
N ALA A 228 -11.69 -19.09 -11.78
CA ALA A 228 -11.45 -19.56 -13.15
C ALA A 228 -10.08 -20.24 -13.25
N ARG A 229 -9.89 -21.08 -14.29
CA ARG A 229 -8.59 -21.68 -14.56
C ARG A 229 -7.57 -20.60 -14.90
N THR A 230 -6.39 -20.66 -14.29
CA THR A 230 -5.32 -19.70 -14.56
C THR A 230 -4.88 -19.78 -16.02
N GLU A 231 -4.89 -18.65 -16.72
CA GLU A 231 -4.69 -18.61 -18.17
C GLU A 231 -3.23 -18.88 -18.55
N ARG A 232 -2.29 -18.15 -17.94
CA ARG A 232 -0.85 -18.25 -18.24
C ARG A 232 -0.29 -19.61 -17.76
N PRO A 233 0.37 -20.41 -18.61
CA PRO A 233 0.91 -21.72 -18.22
C PRO A 233 1.90 -21.66 -17.05
N VAL A 234 2.76 -20.64 -17.01
CA VAL A 234 3.75 -20.44 -15.93
C VAL A 234 3.06 -20.18 -14.59
N ASP A 235 2.01 -19.36 -14.57
CA ASP A 235 1.24 -19.06 -13.36
C ASP A 235 0.36 -20.26 -12.97
N ARG A 236 -0.21 -20.98 -13.94
CA ARG A 236 -1.01 -22.19 -13.73
C ARG A 236 -0.24 -23.31 -13.03
N ALA A 237 1.06 -23.40 -13.29
CA ALA A 237 1.94 -24.34 -12.62
C ALA A 237 2.17 -24.04 -11.12
N ILE A 238 1.83 -22.83 -10.68
CA ILE A 238 1.89 -22.39 -9.28
C ILE A 238 0.51 -22.38 -8.65
N THR A 239 -0.47 -21.80 -9.35
CA THR A 239 -1.87 -21.74 -8.95
C THR A 239 -2.76 -22.15 -10.11
N PRO A 240 -3.32 -23.38 -10.12
CA PRO A 240 -4.13 -23.87 -11.24
C PRO A 240 -5.40 -23.04 -11.50
N PHE A 241 -5.89 -22.40 -10.45
CA PHE A 241 -7.06 -21.52 -10.45
C PHE A 241 -6.68 -20.11 -9.98
N SER A 242 -7.43 -19.12 -10.44
CA SER A 242 -7.27 -17.71 -10.09
C SER A 242 -8.63 -17.09 -9.80
N PHE A 243 -8.63 -16.07 -8.94
CA PHE A 243 -9.80 -15.24 -8.70
C PHE A 243 -10.08 -14.33 -9.90
N VAL A 244 -11.37 -14.18 -10.20
CA VAL A 244 -11.87 -13.21 -11.17
C VAL A 244 -12.77 -12.22 -10.45
N PHE A 245 -12.24 -11.04 -10.23
CA PHE A 245 -12.94 -9.94 -9.57
C PHE A 245 -13.88 -9.24 -10.54
N GLU A 246 -15.06 -8.86 -10.05
CA GLU A 246 -16.07 -8.11 -10.81
C GLU A 246 -15.60 -6.68 -11.17
N SER A 247 -14.79 -6.08 -10.30
CA SER A 247 -14.36 -4.70 -10.40
C SER A 247 -12.95 -4.49 -9.86
N SER A 248 -12.36 -3.32 -10.16
CA SER A 248 -11.04 -2.95 -9.63
C SER A 248 -11.11 -2.60 -8.14
N GLU A 249 -12.29 -2.24 -7.65
CA GLU A 249 -12.55 -1.84 -6.27
C GLU A 249 -12.54 -3.07 -5.38
N VAL A 250 -13.22 -4.15 -5.80
CA VAL A 250 -13.17 -5.43 -5.07
C VAL A 250 -11.77 -6.01 -5.08
N PHE A 251 -11.10 -6.01 -6.25
CA PHE A 251 -9.72 -6.48 -6.37
C PHE A 251 -8.76 -5.71 -5.44
N SER A 252 -8.79 -4.38 -5.49
CA SER A 252 -7.89 -3.55 -4.68
C SER A 252 -8.17 -3.71 -3.19
N ALA A 253 -9.44 -3.69 -2.76
CA ALA A 253 -9.81 -3.89 -1.36
C ALA A 253 -9.37 -5.26 -0.83
N ALA A 254 -9.58 -6.33 -1.61
CA ALA A 254 -9.18 -7.69 -1.27
C ALA A 254 -7.67 -7.81 -1.10
N VAL A 255 -6.89 -7.46 -2.13
CA VAL A 255 -5.43 -7.56 -2.12
C VAL A 255 -4.83 -6.71 -1.01
N PHE A 256 -5.36 -5.51 -0.78
CA PHE A 256 -4.89 -4.61 0.25
C PHE A 256 -5.17 -5.12 1.67
N TYR A 257 -6.38 -5.64 1.89
CA TYR A 257 -6.71 -6.32 3.15
C TYR A 257 -5.81 -7.54 3.38
N TRP A 258 -5.67 -8.43 2.40
CA TRP A 258 -4.84 -9.63 2.54
C TRP A 258 -3.37 -9.30 2.76
N GLN A 259 -2.83 -8.33 2.04
CA GLN A 259 -1.44 -7.88 2.21
C GLN A 259 -1.21 -7.34 3.62
N THR A 260 -2.05 -6.42 4.10
CA THR A 260 -1.86 -5.79 5.41
C THR A 260 -2.02 -6.81 6.53
N ARG A 261 -2.99 -7.73 6.39
CA ARG A 261 -3.17 -8.85 7.30
C ARG A 261 -1.98 -9.81 7.29
N LEU A 262 -1.46 -10.14 6.11
CA LEU A 262 -0.31 -11.03 5.97
C LEU A 262 0.96 -10.42 6.56
N ASN A 263 1.18 -9.11 6.42
CA ASN A 263 2.29 -8.42 7.09
C ASN A 263 2.20 -8.50 8.62
N LEU A 264 1.00 -8.32 9.19
CA LEU A 264 0.78 -8.52 10.63
C LEU A 264 1.12 -9.95 11.05
N VAL A 265 0.54 -10.93 10.36
CA VAL A 265 0.71 -12.35 10.67
C VAL A 265 2.18 -12.77 10.53
N ASN A 266 2.86 -12.32 9.47
CA ASN A 266 4.28 -12.57 9.28
C ASN A 266 5.09 -12.07 10.48
N LEU A 267 4.89 -10.80 10.86
CA LEU A 267 5.58 -10.20 12.00
C LEU A 267 5.35 -10.99 13.28
N CYS A 268 4.10 -11.36 13.59
CA CYS A 268 3.77 -12.16 14.77
C CYS A 268 4.45 -13.55 14.73
N VAL A 269 4.37 -14.28 13.62
CA VAL A 269 5.02 -15.59 13.46
C VAL A 269 6.53 -15.49 13.69
N TYR A 270 7.17 -14.48 13.10
CA TYR A 270 8.61 -14.28 13.26
C TYR A 270 8.98 -13.95 14.70
N LEU A 271 8.28 -13.03 15.34
CA LEU A 271 8.54 -12.68 16.73
C LEU A 271 8.32 -13.88 17.66
N MET A 272 7.27 -14.69 17.47
CA MET A 272 7.04 -15.90 18.26
C MET A 272 8.17 -16.93 18.11
N ARG A 273 8.76 -17.02 16.92
CA ARG A 273 9.90 -17.91 16.65
C ARG A 273 11.22 -17.36 17.18
N SER A 274 11.43 -16.05 17.08
CA SER A 274 12.65 -15.37 17.51
C SER A 274 12.70 -15.12 19.02
N LEU A 275 11.54 -15.01 19.67
CA LEU A 275 11.39 -14.72 21.10
C LEU A 275 10.42 -15.74 21.74
N PRO A 276 10.81 -17.03 21.82
CA PRO A 276 9.92 -18.09 22.33
C PRO A 276 9.63 -17.95 23.83
N ASP A 277 10.56 -17.35 24.59
CA ASP A 277 10.44 -17.15 26.04
C ASP A 277 9.62 -15.90 26.40
N LEU A 278 9.23 -15.10 25.41
CA LEU A 278 8.38 -13.96 25.61
C LEU A 278 6.98 -14.44 26.03
N LEU A 279 6.45 -13.89 27.12
CA LEU A 279 5.04 -14.06 27.46
C LEU A 279 4.19 -13.30 26.43
N TRP A 280 3.98 -13.93 25.28
CA TRP A 280 2.92 -13.55 24.37
C TRP A 280 1.62 -13.52 25.17
N PRO A 281 0.77 -12.49 25.00
CA PRO A 281 -0.52 -12.49 25.66
C PRO A 281 -1.20 -13.82 25.35
N THR A 282 -1.30 -14.67 26.37
CA THR A 282 -2.07 -15.93 26.32
C THR A 282 -3.52 -15.52 26.38
N SER A 283 -3.99 -14.76 25.38
CA SER A 283 -5.42 -14.63 25.19
C SER A 283 -5.90 -16.04 24.90
N ASP A 284 -6.99 -16.48 25.53
CA ASP A 284 -7.67 -17.74 25.22
C ASP A 284 -8.15 -17.83 23.75
N SER A 285 -7.83 -16.84 22.90
CA SER A 285 -8.12 -16.90 21.48
C SER A 285 -7.14 -17.85 20.77
N ALA A 286 -7.64 -18.99 20.32
CA ALA A 286 -6.93 -19.96 19.47
C ALA A 286 -6.24 -19.31 18.24
N ASN A 287 -6.71 -18.12 17.85
CA ASN A 287 -6.23 -17.32 16.72
C ASN A 287 -4.82 -16.74 16.88
N LEU A 288 -4.25 -16.68 18.10
CA LEU A 288 -2.87 -16.20 18.34
C LEU A 288 -1.86 -17.33 18.62
N SER A 289 -2.26 -18.58 18.43
CA SER A 289 -1.31 -19.70 18.44
C SER A 289 -0.40 -19.64 17.20
N LEU A 290 0.85 -20.07 17.34
CA LEU A 290 1.79 -20.14 16.21
C LEU A 290 1.19 -20.94 15.04
N THR A 291 0.59 -22.10 15.33
CA THR A 291 -0.10 -22.94 14.34
C THR A 291 -1.27 -22.20 13.68
N GLY A 292 -2.10 -21.49 14.45
CA GLY A 292 -3.22 -20.71 13.92
C GLY A 292 -2.75 -19.60 12.97
N LEU A 293 -1.70 -18.87 13.36
CA LEU A 293 -1.09 -17.84 12.54
C LEU A 293 -0.45 -18.42 11.26
N GLU A 294 0.21 -19.57 11.33
CA GLU A 294 0.78 -20.23 10.15
C GLU A 294 -0.29 -20.70 9.14
N ILE A 295 -1.44 -21.15 9.65
CA ILE A 295 -2.61 -21.49 8.82
C ILE A 295 -3.16 -20.23 8.15
N GLU A 296 -3.37 -19.14 8.92
CA GLU A 296 -3.85 -17.86 8.36
C GLU A 296 -2.86 -17.31 7.33
N GLN A 297 -1.56 -17.36 7.61
CA GLN A 297 -0.47 -16.96 6.71
C GLN A 297 -0.55 -17.74 5.38
N ALA A 298 -0.74 -19.07 5.45
CA ALA A 298 -0.83 -19.92 4.26
C ALA A 298 -2.10 -19.69 3.43
N ARG A 299 -3.19 -19.27 4.10
CA ARG A 299 -4.43 -18.86 3.44
C ARG A 299 -4.26 -17.54 2.70
N LEU A 300 -3.89 -16.48 3.41
CA LEU A 300 -3.72 -15.12 2.86
C LEU A 300 -2.73 -15.08 1.71
N ALA A 301 -1.58 -15.77 1.85
CA ALA A 301 -0.58 -15.81 0.79
C ALA A 301 -1.13 -16.48 -0.48
N ALA A 302 -1.96 -17.51 -0.35
CA ALA A 302 -2.57 -18.12 -1.52
C ALA A 302 -3.66 -17.25 -2.15
N ASP A 303 -4.43 -16.53 -1.33
CA ASP A 303 -5.46 -15.61 -1.84
C ASP A 303 -4.81 -14.49 -2.70
N ILE A 304 -3.65 -13.98 -2.27
CA ILE A 304 -2.81 -13.06 -3.04
C ILE A 304 -2.29 -13.73 -4.33
N VAL A 305 -1.74 -14.94 -4.24
CA VAL A 305 -1.22 -15.70 -5.40
C VAL A 305 -2.33 -15.94 -6.44
N MET A 306 -3.54 -16.30 -6.00
CA MET A 306 -4.72 -16.50 -6.85
C MET A 306 -5.20 -15.21 -7.52
N SER A 307 -4.76 -14.04 -7.05
CA SER A 307 -5.14 -12.73 -7.59
C SER A 307 -4.22 -12.23 -8.71
N ILE A 308 -3.10 -12.92 -8.97
CA ILE A 308 -2.07 -12.49 -9.93
C ILE A 308 -2.60 -12.42 -11.36
N SER A 309 -3.40 -13.40 -11.79
CA SER A 309 -3.98 -13.39 -13.14
C SER A 309 -4.83 -12.15 -13.34
N HIS A 310 -5.67 -11.79 -12.37
CA HIS A 310 -6.50 -10.58 -12.47
C HIS A 310 -5.66 -9.31 -12.51
N GLY A 311 -4.66 -9.17 -11.64
CA GLY A 311 -3.79 -7.99 -11.62
C GLY A 311 -3.06 -7.77 -12.95
N ARG A 312 -2.58 -8.84 -13.59
CA ARG A 312 -1.98 -8.76 -14.93
C ARG A 312 -2.95 -8.22 -15.99
N THR A 313 -4.24 -8.56 -15.93
CA THR A 313 -5.24 -7.99 -16.86
C THR A 313 -5.43 -6.48 -16.71
N LYS A 314 -4.98 -5.89 -15.59
CA LYS A 314 -5.04 -4.45 -15.34
C LYS A 314 -3.73 -3.72 -15.69
N GLY A 315 -2.74 -4.42 -16.26
CA GLY A 315 -1.43 -3.88 -16.62
C GLY A 315 -0.61 -3.44 -15.41
N ASP A 316 0.28 -2.47 -15.62
CA ASP A 316 1.20 -1.95 -14.60
C ASP A 316 0.47 -1.53 -13.33
N PHE A 317 -0.70 -0.90 -13.47
CA PHE A 317 -1.49 -0.46 -12.32
C PHE A 317 -1.90 -1.62 -11.40
N GLY A 318 -2.42 -2.72 -11.96
CA GLY A 318 -2.80 -3.87 -11.14
C GLY A 318 -1.59 -4.57 -10.53
N MET A 319 -0.49 -4.62 -11.29
CA MET A 319 0.75 -5.21 -10.81
C MET A 319 1.36 -4.40 -9.66
N VAL A 320 1.30 -3.07 -9.68
CA VAL A 320 1.81 -2.20 -8.59
C VAL A 320 1.16 -2.53 -7.24
N PHE A 321 -0.16 -2.80 -7.19
CA PHE A 321 -0.80 -3.25 -5.94
C PHE A 321 -0.28 -4.61 -5.50
N LEU A 322 -0.13 -5.53 -6.45
CA LEU A 322 0.35 -6.88 -6.16
C LEU A 322 1.83 -6.91 -5.77
N THR A 323 2.68 -5.99 -6.22
CA THR A 323 4.10 -5.97 -5.85
C THR A 323 4.31 -5.98 -4.34
N GLN A 324 3.52 -5.20 -3.61
CA GLN A 324 3.62 -5.15 -2.15
C GLN A 324 2.99 -6.37 -1.47
N ALA A 325 1.87 -6.87 -2.01
CA ALA A 325 1.27 -8.11 -1.55
C ALA A 325 2.22 -9.30 -1.76
N LEU A 326 2.93 -9.35 -2.88
CA LEU A 326 3.95 -10.35 -3.19
C LEU A 326 5.19 -10.22 -2.30
N LEU A 327 5.54 -9.00 -1.85
CA LEU A 327 6.58 -8.84 -0.83
C LEU A 327 6.15 -9.48 0.49
N ALA A 328 4.89 -9.32 0.90
CA ALA A 328 4.35 -10.02 2.08
C ALA A 328 4.32 -11.54 1.88
N VAL A 329 4.01 -12.02 0.68
CA VAL A 329 4.12 -13.46 0.32
C VAL A 329 5.57 -13.92 0.40
N TRP A 330 6.53 -13.14 -0.10
CA TRP A 330 7.95 -13.46 0.02
C TRP A 330 8.36 -13.65 1.48
N SER A 331 8.01 -12.70 2.36
CA SER A 331 8.28 -12.79 3.80
C SER A 331 7.66 -14.03 4.45
N ALA A 332 6.44 -14.40 4.05
CA ALA A 332 5.77 -15.62 4.52
C ALA A 332 6.49 -16.91 4.12
N LEU A 333 7.25 -16.86 3.02
CA LEU A 333 7.99 -17.99 2.50
C LEU A 333 9.43 -18.02 3.02
N SER A 334 10.01 -16.92 3.50
CA SER A 334 11.44 -16.84 3.90
C SER A 334 11.88 -17.90 4.91
N TYR A 335 10.97 -18.40 5.75
CA TYR A 335 11.27 -19.38 6.81
C TYR A 335 10.54 -20.73 6.64
N LYS A 336 10.15 -21.07 5.41
CA LYS A 336 9.46 -22.32 5.08
C LYS A 336 10.29 -23.16 4.13
N ASP A 337 10.27 -24.47 4.33
CA ASP A 337 10.83 -25.45 3.40
C ASP A 337 9.76 -26.49 3.04
N GLY A 338 10.07 -27.34 2.06
CA GLY A 338 9.19 -28.43 1.64
C GLY A 338 8.14 -28.03 0.61
N ILE A 339 6.91 -28.53 0.79
CA ILE A 339 5.84 -28.46 -0.22
C ILE A 339 4.72 -27.53 0.23
N TRP A 340 4.50 -26.46 -0.53
CA TRP A 340 3.35 -25.58 -0.44
C TRP A 340 2.09 -26.26 -0.97
N ARG A 341 1.06 -26.37 -0.11
CA ARG A 341 -0.27 -26.91 -0.44
C ARG A 341 -0.21 -28.24 -1.21
N GLY A 342 0.71 -29.11 -0.81
CA GLY A 342 0.85 -30.47 -1.36
C GLY A 342 1.28 -30.58 -2.83
N THR A 343 1.55 -29.47 -3.53
CA THR A 343 1.69 -29.47 -5.00
C THR A 343 2.92 -28.74 -5.53
N VAL A 344 3.41 -27.70 -4.83
CA VAL A 344 4.47 -26.83 -5.33
C VAL A 344 5.57 -26.73 -4.28
N SER A 345 6.85 -26.90 -4.63
CA SER A 345 7.92 -26.67 -3.66
C SER A 345 8.01 -25.19 -3.26
N VAL A 346 8.35 -24.91 -2.00
CA VAL A 346 8.48 -23.52 -1.52
C VAL A 346 9.50 -22.74 -2.35
N ASP A 347 10.62 -23.34 -2.76
CA ASP A 347 11.62 -22.67 -3.60
C ASP A 347 11.10 -22.28 -4.98
N ARG A 348 10.27 -23.13 -5.58
CA ARG A 348 9.62 -22.83 -6.85
C ARG A 348 8.65 -21.67 -6.70
N LEU A 349 7.87 -21.65 -5.61
CA LEU A 349 6.96 -20.55 -5.30
C LEU A 349 7.73 -19.25 -5.03
N ARG A 350 8.83 -19.27 -4.25
CA ARG A 350 9.71 -18.11 -4.02
C ARG A 350 10.25 -17.55 -5.34
N SER A 351 10.80 -18.42 -6.18
CA SER A 351 11.36 -18.04 -7.50
C SER A 351 10.31 -17.39 -8.40
N TRP A 352 9.09 -17.93 -8.40
CA TRP A 352 7.97 -17.36 -9.14
C TRP A 352 7.50 -16.02 -8.56
N THR A 353 7.34 -15.91 -7.24
CA THR A 353 6.96 -14.66 -6.55
C THR A 353 7.93 -13.54 -6.89
N LEU A 354 9.23 -13.85 -6.85
CA LEU A 354 10.28 -12.92 -7.24
C LEU A 354 10.17 -12.49 -8.71
N SER A 355 9.92 -13.44 -9.62
CA SER A 355 9.69 -13.11 -11.03
C SER A 355 8.47 -12.20 -11.22
N CYS A 356 7.39 -12.40 -10.46
CA CYS A 356 6.22 -11.54 -10.51
C CYS A 356 6.52 -10.12 -9.98
N ILE A 357 7.32 -10.00 -8.92
CA ILE A 357 7.83 -8.72 -8.44
C ILE A 357 8.66 -8.06 -9.55
N TYR A 358 9.55 -8.78 -10.21
CA TYR A 358 10.38 -8.23 -11.29
C TYR A 358 9.58 -7.78 -12.52
N ASP A 359 8.56 -8.54 -12.91
CA ASP A 359 7.65 -8.14 -13.98
C ASP A 359 7.01 -6.78 -13.69
N SER A 360 6.67 -6.52 -12.42
CA SER A 360 6.07 -5.25 -12.00
C SER A 360 7.05 -4.07 -11.94
N LEU A 361 8.34 -4.34 -11.73
CA LEU A 361 9.40 -3.33 -11.66
C LEU A 361 10.05 -3.02 -13.02
N GLY A 362 9.69 -3.77 -14.07
CA GLY A 362 10.21 -3.56 -15.43
C GLY A 362 11.72 -3.85 -15.56
N ALA A 363 12.38 -3.19 -16.52
CA ALA A 363 13.79 -3.43 -16.87
C ALA A 363 14.76 -3.10 -15.72
N GLN A 364 14.38 -2.21 -14.80
CA GLN A 364 15.21 -1.76 -13.68
C GLN A 364 15.23 -2.77 -12.51
N GLY A 365 14.34 -3.77 -12.51
CA GLY A 365 14.21 -4.76 -11.43
C GLY A 365 14.98 -6.08 -11.62
N ARG A 366 15.83 -6.23 -12.64
CA ARG A 366 16.44 -7.54 -12.97
C ARG A 366 17.85 -7.70 -12.38
N GLY A 367 18.10 -8.82 -11.69
CA GLY A 367 19.44 -9.28 -11.29
C GLY A 367 19.64 -9.53 -9.79
N LYS A 368 20.88 -9.89 -9.40
CA LYS A 368 21.23 -10.24 -8.00
C LYS A 368 20.95 -9.12 -6.99
N GLN A 369 21.02 -7.86 -7.42
CA GLN A 369 20.72 -6.71 -6.56
C GLN A 369 19.25 -6.67 -6.17
N ALA A 370 18.34 -7.09 -7.05
CA ALA A 370 16.92 -7.05 -6.78
C ALA A 370 16.47 -8.11 -5.76
N VAL A 371 17.10 -9.29 -5.74
CA VAL A 371 16.88 -10.29 -4.67
C VAL A 371 17.23 -9.70 -3.31
N ARG A 372 18.40 -9.06 -3.22
CA ARG A 372 18.85 -8.41 -1.97
C ARG A 372 17.90 -7.30 -1.53
N LEU A 373 17.35 -6.53 -2.47
CA LEU A 373 16.35 -5.49 -2.16
C LEU A 373 15.06 -6.09 -1.60
N VAL A 374 14.52 -7.15 -2.24
CA VAL A 374 13.31 -7.83 -1.76
C VAL A 374 13.55 -8.46 -0.39
N GLU A 375 14.70 -9.10 -0.18
CA GLU A 375 15.07 -9.68 1.12
C GLU A 375 15.24 -8.61 2.20
N ALA A 376 15.93 -7.51 1.90
CA ALA A 376 16.13 -6.42 2.85
C ALA A 376 14.80 -5.73 3.22
N ALA A 377 13.88 -5.55 2.26
CA ALA A 377 12.56 -5.00 2.53
C ALA A 377 11.68 -5.96 3.32
N SER A 378 11.74 -7.26 3.01
CA SER A 378 11.12 -8.32 3.81
C SER A 378 11.60 -8.25 5.25
N GLN A 379 12.91 -8.29 5.49
CA GLN A 379 13.49 -8.21 6.83
C GLN A 379 13.10 -6.91 7.55
N ALA A 380 13.13 -5.77 6.88
CA ALA A 380 12.72 -4.50 7.46
C ALA A 380 11.24 -4.50 7.92
N LEU A 381 10.35 -5.17 7.19
CA LEU A 381 8.94 -5.36 7.59
C LEU A 381 8.77 -6.30 8.78
N MET A 382 9.75 -7.15 9.06
CA MET A 382 9.75 -8.10 10.18
C MET A 382 10.45 -7.53 11.43
N GLY A 383 10.75 -6.22 11.46
CA GLY A 383 11.51 -5.61 12.54
C GLY A 383 13.03 -5.78 12.41
N GLY A 384 13.53 -6.23 11.26
CA GLY A 384 14.97 -6.21 10.96
C GLY A 384 15.53 -4.78 10.78
N PRO A 385 16.85 -4.66 10.49
CA PRO A 385 17.50 -3.38 10.27
C PRO A 385 16.80 -2.51 9.22
N LEU A 386 16.93 -1.19 9.36
CA LEU A 386 16.44 -0.27 8.34
C LEU A 386 17.22 -0.51 7.04
N ALA A 387 16.51 -0.97 6.02
CA ALA A 387 17.06 -1.07 4.69
C ALA A 387 16.95 0.28 3.98
N ASP A 388 17.83 0.55 3.01
CA ASP A 388 17.58 1.64 2.06
C ASP A 388 16.47 1.20 1.09
N TRP A 389 15.25 1.63 1.39
CA TRP A 389 14.08 1.36 0.57
C TRP A 389 14.07 2.23 -0.69
N SER A 390 15.00 3.18 -0.87
CA SER A 390 15.04 4.05 -2.05
C SER A 390 15.10 3.26 -3.36
N GLY A 391 15.72 2.06 -3.37
CA GLY A 391 15.72 1.17 -4.54
C GLY A 391 14.37 0.49 -4.85
N LEU A 392 13.47 0.36 -3.86
CA LEU A 392 12.10 -0.14 -4.03
C LEU A 392 11.06 0.99 -4.11
N MET A 393 11.42 2.17 -3.60
CA MET A 393 10.64 3.42 -3.61
C MET A 393 11.00 4.33 -4.78
N GLY A 394 12.10 4.08 -5.48
CA GLY A 394 12.60 4.84 -6.63
C GLY A 394 12.18 4.25 -7.99
N LEU A 395 11.63 3.03 -7.96
CA LEU A 395 11.07 2.30 -9.11
C LEU A 395 9.58 2.60 -9.27
#